data_AF-A0A497QA70-F1
#
_entry.id   AF-A0A497QA70-F1
#
_cell.length_a   1.000
_cell.length_b   1.000
_cell.length_c   1.000
_cell.angle_alpha   90.00
_cell.angle_beta   90.00
_cell.angle_gamma   90.00
#
_symmetry.space_group_name_H-M   'P 1'
#
loop_
_entity.id
_entity.type
_entity.pdbx_description
1 polymer ?
#
loop_
_entity_poly.entity_id
_entity_poly.type
_entity_poly.pdbx_seq_one_letter_code
_entity_poly.pdbx_strand_id
1 'polypeptide(L)'
;MKFSASSMIKIESKPWCFNDKINIGRSLMNNKKSIYAIFIWHAFFLAITMSMIDFNTVFPSLISSLTESKIIFGAIYSVMFGVPLVFNIMFGHYLSSKKFKKKFLLLGINLRAFSFLGMAFFTYTYANQNPQIVIISLFFWVFLFSFSGGFAGIVYTDLIGKFLKKGERGSLYASKQFFSSIGFLIGGFIIAFAFNISNISYPTNYALVLFMGFIGLLIASGAFWCIKEPPSKIEKYVSFFVFVKKIPEILKS
;
A
#
# COMPACT_ATOMS: atom_id res chain seq x y z
N MET A 1 63.25 13.78 -58.02
CA MET A 1 63.64 12.40 -57.64
C MET A 1 63.20 12.17 -56.19
N LYS A 2 62.17 11.33 -56.00
CA LYS A 2 61.70 10.61 -54.79
C LYS A 2 61.49 11.35 -53.43
N PHE A 3 60.20 11.40 -53.01
CA PHE A 3 59.56 11.05 -51.71
C PHE A 3 60.36 11.27 -50.39
N SER A 4 59.80 11.78 -49.28
CA SER A 4 58.61 11.27 -48.56
C SER A 4 58.27 12.13 -47.32
N ALA A 5 56.96 12.18 -46.98
CA ALA A 5 56.29 12.32 -45.66
C ALA A 5 56.58 13.54 -44.75
N SER A 6 55.66 14.12 -43.95
CA SER A 6 54.21 14.09 -43.71
C SER A 6 54.04 14.56 -42.25
N SER A 7 53.29 15.63 -41.99
CA SER A 7 52.39 15.68 -40.82
C SER A 7 51.40 16.84 -40.96
N MET A 8 50.36 16.57 -41.76
CA MET A 8 49.08 17.29 -41.65
C MET A 8 48.37 16.86 -40.37
N ILE A 9 47.70 17.85 -39.79
CA ILE A 9 46.70 17.82 -38.73
C ILE A 9 45.78 16.60 -38.83
N LYS A 10 45.67 15.83 -37.74
CA LYS A 10 44.55 14.92 -37.52
C LYS A 10 44.02 15.11 -36.10
N ILE A 11 43.01 15.99 -35.99
CA ILE A 11 42.13 16.08 -34.83
C ILE A 11 41.27 14.82 -34.87
N GLU A 12 41.68 13.79 -34.12
CA GLU A 12 40.93 12.55 -34.03
C GLU A 12 39.88 12.69 -32.91
N SER A 13 38.65 12.98 -33.33
CA SER A 13 37.44 12.92 -32.52
C SER A 13 37.24 11.49 -31.99
N LYS A 14 37.64 11.24 -30.74
CA LYS A 14 37.30 9.98 -30.06
C LYS A 14 35.80 9.94 -29.75
N PRO A 15 35.09 8.86 -30.13
CA PRO A 15 33.66 8.75 -29.91
C PRO A 15 33.37 8.58 -28.43
N TRP A 16 32.72 9.59 -27.85
CA TRP A 16 31.93 9.46 -26.63
C TRP A 16 30.74 8.52 -26.90
N CYS A 17 30.39 7.73 -25.89
CA CYS A 17 29.30 6.73 -25.85
C CYS A 17 29.70 5.30 -26.26
N PHE A 18 29.90 4.43 -25.26
CA PHE A 18 28.95 3.32 -25.05
C PHE A 18 29.22 2.54 -23.74
N ASN A 19 30.44 2.58 -23.19
CA ASN A 19 30.82 1.66 -22.11
C ASN A 19 30.53 2.13 -20.68
N ASP A 20 30.36 3.43 -20.42
CA ASP A 20 30.11 3.93 -19.05
C ASP A 20 28.66 3.76 -18.58
N LYS A 21 27.71 3.53 -19.49
CA LYS A 21 26.32 3.19 -19.10
C LYS A 21 26.15 1.75 -18.63
N ILE A 22 27.12 0.88 -18.87
CA ILE A 22 27.07 -0.53 -18.46
C ILE A 22 27.52 -0.69 -17.00
N ASN A 23 28.44 0.16 -16.52
CA ASN A 23 28.96 0.09 -15.16
C ASN A 23 28.21 0.94 -14.12
N ILE A 24 27.45 1.97 -14.53
CA ILE A 24 26.53 2.70 -13.63
C ILE A 24 25.26 1.86 -13.35
N GLY A 25 24.99 0.83 -14.16
CA GLY A 25 23.91 -0.14 -13.93
C GLY A 25 24.21 -1.22 -12.87
N ARG A 26 25.43 -1.25 -12.30
CA ARG A 26 25.90 -2.39 -11.47
C ARG A 26 26.03 -2.12 -9.97
N SER A 27 25.80 -0.90 -9.48
CA SER A 27 25.87 -0.57 -8.04
C SER A 27 24.49 -0.42 -7.34
N LEU A 28 23.40 -0.74 -8.03
CA LEU A 28 22.03 -0.77 -7.47
C LEU A 28 21.46 -2.19 -7.38
N MET A 29 22.27 -3.18 -7.03
CA MET A 29 21.76 -4.53 -6.73
C MET A 29 21.12 -4.57 -5.33
N ASN A 30 19.94 -3.95 -5.17
CA ASN A 30 18.93 -4.63 -4.37
C ASN A 30 18.58 -5.88 -5.17
N ASN A 31 19.08 -7.05 -4.74
CA ASN A 31 18.87 -8.33 -5.41
C ASN A 31 17.38 -8.48 -5.76
N LYS A 32 17.05 -8.81 -7.01
CA LYS A 32 15.65 -8.98 -7.46
C LYS A 32 14.85 -9.88 -6.52
N LYS A 33 15.50 -10.93 -5.99
CA LYS A 33 14.92 -11.82 -4.96
C LYS A 33 14.55 -11.08 -3.67
N SER A 34 15.37 -10.15 -3.21
CA SER A 34 15.11 -9.31 -2.04
C SER A 34 13.90 -8.40 -2.25
N ILE A 35 13.77 -7.78 -3.43
CA ILE A 35 12.59 -6.96 -3.76
C ILE A 35 11.32 -7.82 -3.78
N TYR A 36 11.36 -8.98 -4.42
CA TYR A 36 10.24 -9.93 -4.40
C TYR A 36 9.86 -10.32 -2.96
N ALA A 37 10.85 -10.67 -2.14
CA ALA A 37 10.64 -11.04 -0.75
C ALA A 37 9.99 -9.92 0.06
N ILE A 38 10.40 -8.66 -0.12
CA ILE A 38 9.79 -7.50 0.56
C ILE A 38 8.31 -7.35 0.20
N PHE A 39 7.97 -7.46 -1.09
CA PHE A 39 6.58 -7.33 -1.53
C PHE A 39 5.71 -8.51 -1.09
N ILE A 40 6.25 -9.72 -1.08
CA ILE A 40 5.58 -10.93 -0.59
C ILE A 40 5.37 -10.85 0.92
N TRP A 41 6.41 -10.46 1.68
CA TRP A 41 6.33 -10.22 3.12
C TRP A 41 5.20 -9.25 3.45
N HIS A 42 5.21 -8.08 2.81
CA HIS A 42 4.17 -7.10 3.03
C HIS A 42 2.78 -7.64 2.70
N ALA A 43 2.62 -8.33 1.56
CA ALA A 43 1.33 -8.88 1.14
C ALA A 43 0.81 -9.93 2.13
N PHE A 44 1.69 -10.79 2.65
CA PHE A 44 1.37 -11.80 3.64
C PHE A 44 0.87 -11.19 4.96
N PHE A 45 1.62 -10.26 5.56
CA PHE A 45 1.21 -9.60 6.81
C PHE A 45 0.03 -8.66 6.63
N LEU A 46 -0.08 -8.01 5.47
CA LEU A 46 -1.25 -7.23 5.13
C LEU A 46 -2.49 -8.14 5.05
N ALA A 47 -2.40 -9.33 4.46
CA ALA A 47 -3.52 -10.26 4.39
C ALA A 47 -3.97 -10.75 5.78
N ILE A 48 -3.01 -11.09 6.67
CA ILE A 48 -3.32 -11.39 8.08
C ILE A 48 -4.05 -10.19 8.72
N THR A 49 -3.54 -8.97 8.53
CA THR A 49 -4.18 -7.78 9.08
C THR A 49 -5.60 -7.60 8.53
N MET A 50 -5.77 -7.75 7.21
CA MET A 50 -7.06 -7.53 6.55
C MET A 50 -8.11 -8.55 6.99
N SER A 51 -7.72 -9.76 7.41
CA SER A 51 -8.68 -10.69 8.02
C SER A 51 -9.22 -10.18 9.36
N MET A 52 -8.42 -9.42 10.13
CA MET A 52 -8.83 -8.88 11.45
C MET A 52 -9.95 -7.83 11.33
N ILE A 53 -10.13 -7.26 10.15
CA ILE A 53 -11.25 -6.38 9.81
C ILE A 53 -12.04 -6.94 8.63
N ASP A 54 -12.08 -8.27 8.48
CA ASP A 54 -12.72 -8.89 7.32
C ASP A 54 -14.15 -8.36 7.15
N PHE A 55 -14.41 -7.85 5.94
CA PHE A 55 -15.63 -7.11 5.62
C PHE A 55 -16.85 -8.00 5.44
N ASN A 56 -16.69 -9.33 5.51
CA ASN A 56 -17.78 -10.28 5.38
C ASN A 56 -18.11 -10.96 6.71
N THR A 57 -17.20 -10.92 7.68
CA THR A 57 -17.33 -11.67 8.94
C THR A 57 -17.11 -10.79 10.17
N VAL A 58 -15.86 -10.42 10.48
CA VAL A 58 -15.50 -9.73 11.73
C VAL A 58 -16.10 -8.34 11.80
N PHE A 59 -15.94 -7.55 10.74
CA PHE A 59 -16.36 -6.15 10.76
C PHE A 59 -17.89 -5.98 10.74
N PRO A 60 -18.68 -6.73 9.92
CA PRO A 60 -20.13 -6.77 10.06
C PRO A 60 -20.58 -7.17 11.47
N SER A 61 -19.96 -8.20 12.04
CA SER A 61 -20.33 -8.71 13.37
C SER A 61 -20.07 -7.68 14.47
N LEU A 62 -18.97 -6.93 14.38
CA LEU A 62 -18.68 -5.80 15.27
C LEU A 62 -19.75 -4.71 15.14
N ILE A 63 -20.08 -4.27 13.93
CA ILE A 63 -21.07 -3.20 13.73
C ILE A 63 -22.46 -3.63 14.21
N SER A 64 -22.87 -4.87 13.92
CA SER A 64 -24.17 -5.41 14.37
C SER A 64 -24.27 -5.52 15.90
N SER A 65 -23.15 -5.68 16.60
CA SER A 65 -23.12 -5.62 18.07
C SER A 65 -23.26 -4.19 18.64
N LEU A 66 -23.01 -3.16 17.83
CA LEU A 66 -23.03 -1.76 18.23
C LEU A 66 -24.33 -1.05 17.82
N THR A 67 -24.95 -1.45 16.70
CA THR A 67 -26.16 -0.81 16.17
C THR A 67 -27.02 -1.76 15.33
N GLU A 68 -28.34 -1.56 15.43
CA GLU A 68 -29.33 -2.22 14.56
C GLU A 68 -29.64 -1.39 13.28
N SER A 69 -29.11 -0.17 13.18
CA SER A 69 -29.41 0.74 12.07
C SER A 69 -28.71 0.33 10.78
N LYS A 70 -29.50 -0.13 9.81
CA LYS A 70 -29.05 -0.45 8.45
C LYS A 70 -28.45 0.76 7.73
N ILE A 71 -28.92 1.97 8.04
CA ILE A 71 -28.42 3.21 7.44
C ILE A 71 -26.97 3.47 7.90
N ILE A 72 -26.70 3.34 9.20
CA ILE A 72 -25.35 3.49 9.76
C ILE A 72 -24.42 2.42 9.17
N PHE A 73 -24.87 1.18 9.11
CA PHE A 73 -24.13 0.08 8.50
C PHE A 73 -23.72 0.42 7.06
N GLY A 74 -24.69 0.77 6.20
CA GLY A 74 -24.42 1.13 4.81
C GLY A 74 -23.50 2.35 4.66
N ALA A 75 -23.64 3.34 5.53
CA ALA A 75 -22.80 4.54 5.52
C ALA A 75 -21.33 4.21 5.86
N ILE A 76 -21.06 3.38 6.87
CA ILE A 76 -19.68 2.96 7.20
C ILE A 76 -19.05 2.21 6.02
N TYR A 77 -19.78 1.31 5.38
CA TYR A 77 -19.28 0.58 4.19
C TYR A 77 -19.05 1.50 2.99
N SER A 78 -19.91 2.50 2.81
CA SER A 78 -19.75 3.52 1.77
C SER A 78 -18.46 4.32 1.97
N VAL A 79 -18.14 4.68 3.22
CA VAL A 79 -16.85 5.32 3.55
C VAL A 79 -15.70 4.35 3.29
N MET A 80 -15.82 3.11 3.76
CA MET A 80 -14.78 2.09 3.64
C MET A 80 -14.31 1.89 2.19
N PHE A 81 -15.26 1.72 1.25
CA PHE A 81 -14.96 1.42 -0.16
C PHE A 81 -14.98 2.65 -1.07
N GLY A 82 -15.74 3.69 -0.75
CA GLY A 82 -15.86 4.89 -1.58
C GLY A 82 -14.67 5.84 -1.45
N VAL A 83 -14.17 6.05 -0.22
CA VAL A 83 -13.03 6.95 0.03
C VAL A 83 -11.79 6.55 -0.76
N PRO A 84 -11.33 5.28 -0.77
CA PRO A 84 -10.14 4.90 -1.53
C PRO A 84 -10.29 5.20 -3.03
N LEU A 85 -11.48 5.01 -3.62
CA LEU A 85 -11.73 5.28 -5.04
C LEU A 85 -11.57 6.76 -5.39
N VAL A 86 -12.18 7.65 -4.61
CA VAL A 86 -12.11 9.11 -4.83
C VAL A 86 -10.68 9.61 -4.63
N PHE A 87 -10.06 9.23 -3.51
CA PHE A 87 -8.74 9.72 -3.16
C PHE A 87 -7.63 9.11 -4.01
N ASN A 88 -7.82 7.91 -4.56
CA ASN A 88 -6.89 7.36 -5.55
C ASN A 88 -6.68 8.34 -6.72
N ILE A 89 -7.76 8.87 -7.31
CA ILE A 89 -7.64 9.78 -8.46
C ILE A 89 -6.85 11.04 -8.07
N MET A 90 -7.16 11.62 -6.91
CA MET A 90 -6.47 12.81 -6.40
C MET A 90 -4.99 12.56 -6.13
N PHE A 91 -4.67 11.44 -5.48
CA PHE A 91 -3.29 11.09 -5.13
C PHE A 91 -2.46 10.67 -6.33
N GLY A 92 -3.05 9.97 -7.30
CA GLY A 92 -2.38 9.64 -8.57
C GLY A 92 -1.86 10.90 -9.26
N HIS A 93 -2.71 11.93 -9.32
CA HIS A 93 -2.32 13.24 -9.82
C HIS A 93 -1.22 13.91 -8.98
N TYR A 94 -1.43 14.03 -7.66
CA TYR A 94 -0.45 14.69 -6.77
C TYR A 94 0.94 14.02 -6.79
N LEU A 95 0.97 12.68 -6.78
CA LEU A 95 2.19 11.88 -6.74
C LEU A 95 2.91 11.80 -8.09
N SER A 96 2.25 12.07 -9.21
CA SER A 96 2.89 12.11 -10.54
C SER A 96 4.09 13.07 -10.61
N SER A 97 4.02 14.16 -9.85
CA SER A 97 5.06 15.19 -9.77
C SER A 97 6.23 14.86 -8.84
N LYS A 98 6.15 13.78 -8.05
CA LYS A 98 7.12 13.49 -6.98
C LYS A 98 8.16 12.46 -7.41
N LYS A 99 9.44 12.81 -7.20
CA LYS A 99 10.60 11.97 -7.57
C LYS A 99 10.74 10.71 -6.70
N PHE A 100 10.45 10.80 -5.41
CA PHE A 100 10.51 9.67 -4.46
C PHE A 100 9.16 9.54 -3.76
N LYS A 101 8.61 8.34 -3.75
CA LYS A 101 7.27 8.07 -3.23
C LYS A 101 7.27 7.14 -2.01
N LYS A 102 8.38 6.46 -1.69
CA LYS A 102 8.51 5.53 -0.56
C LYS A 102 8.04 6.12 0.78
N LYS A 103 8.40 7.38 1.09
CA LYS A 103 7.99 8.04 2.35
C LYS A 103 6.47 8.10 2.48
N PHE A 104 5.78 8.33 1.36
CA PHE A 104 4.33 8.37 1.29
C PHE A 104 3.71 6.98 1.47
N LEU A 105 4.35 5.92 0.96
CA LEU A 105 3.92 4.55 1.24
C LEU A 105 3.97 4.25 2.75
N LEU A 106 5.10 4.52 3.39
CA LEU A 106 5.28 4.27 4.81
C LEU A 106 4.32 5.10 5.67
N LEU A 107 4.10 6.36 5.30
CA LEU A 107 3.10 7.21 5.95
C LEU A 107 1.70 6.59 5.85
N GLY A 108 1.29 6.12 4.66
CA GLY A 108 0.00 5.49 4.47
C GLY A 108 -0.17 4.20 5.27
N ILE A 109 0.85 3.33 5.30
CA ILE A 109 0.81 2.09 6.10
C ILE A 109 0.71 2.41 7.60
N ASN A 110 1.48 3.39 8.08
CA ASN A 110 1.46 3.79 9.49
C ASN A 110 0.13 4.42 9.88
N LEU A 111 -0.47 5.26 9.03
CA LEU A 111 -1.81 5.81 9.26
C LEU A 111 -2.88 4.72 9.34
N ARG A 112 -2.79 3.67 8.51
CA ARG A 112 -3.66 2.50 8.65
C ARG A 112 -3.44 1.77 9.97
N ALA A 113 -2.20 1.61 10.39
CA ALA A 113 -1.88 0.98 11.67
C ALA A 113 -2.49 1.79 12.82
N PHE A 114 -2.30 3.11 12.84
CA PHE A 114 -2.94 3.99 13.83
C PHE A 114 -4.47 3.91 13.80
N SER A 115 -5.07 3.72 12.61
CA SER A 115 -6.51 3.53 12.51
C SER A 115 -6.97 2.25 13.21
N PHE A 116 -6.24 1.14 13.05
CA PHE A 116 -6.50 -0.10 13.80
C PHE A 116 -6.37 0.09 15.31
N LEU A 117 -5.31 0.78 15.75
CA LEU A 117 -5.11 1.08 17.17
C LEU A 117 -6.25 1.93 17.74
N GLY A 118 -6.70 2.93 16.99
CA GLY A 118 -7.84 3.77 17.33
C GLY A 118 -9.13 2.98 17.45
N MET A 119 -9.45 2.14 16.44
CA MET A 119 -10.63 1.27 16.48
C MET A 119 -10.59 0.32 17.68
N ALA A 120 -9.43 -0.29 17.96
CA ALA A 120 -9.24 -1.17 19.11
C ALA A 120 -9.46 -0.43 20.44
N PHE A 121 -8.84 0.74 20.60
CA PHE A 121 -8.94 1.55 21.82
C PHE A 121 -10.38 1.95 22.13
N PHE A 122 -11.10 2.52 21.16
CA PHE A 122 -12.49 2.94 21.36
C PHE A 122 -13.44 1.76 21.58
N THR A 123 -13.24 0.65 20.87
CA THR A 123 -14.03 -0.57 21.08
C THR A 123 -13.82 -1.12 22.49
N TYR A 124 -12.58 -1.16 22.98
CA TYR A 124 -12.29 -1.64 24.33
C TYR A 124 -12.90 -0.76 25.43
N THR A 125 -12.78 0.56 25.30
CA THR A 125 -13.15 1.52 26.35
C THR A 125 -14.65 1.84 26.39
N TYR A 126 -15.28 2.02 25.23
CA TYR A 126 -16.63 2.60 25.17
C TYR A 126 -17.72 1.64 24.68
N ALA A 127 -17.40 0.46 24.14
CA ALA A 127 -18.43 -0.39 23.53
C ALA A 127 -19.51 -0.86 24.50
N ASN A 128 -19.18 -1.13 25.77
CA ASN A 128 -20.17 -1.52 26.78
C ASN A 128 -20.97 -0.34 27.35
N GLN A 129 -20.32 0.82 27.50
CA GLN A 129 -20.92 1.97 28.18
C GLN A 129 -21.70 2.88 27.24
N ASN A 130 -21.17 3.11 26.04
CA ASN A 130 -21.75 4.01 25.06
C ASN A 130 -21.37 3.57 23.62
N PRO A 131 -22.15 2.63 23.03
CA PRO A 131 -21.94 2.17 21.65
C PRO A 131 -21.95 3.29 20.62
N GLN A 132 -22.66 4.40 20.87
CA GLN A 132 -22.72 5.53 19.93
C GLN A 132 -21.38 6.23 19.78
N ILE A 133 -20.60 6.36 20.86
CA ILE A 133 -19.24 6.92 20.80
C ILE A 133 -18.35 6.03 19.92
N VAL A 134 -18.48 4.71 20.06
CA VAL A 134 -17.72 3.77 19.22
C VAL A 134 -18.10 3.93 17.75
N ILE A 135 -19.38 4.01 17.42
CA ILE A 135 -19.85 4.22 16.03
C ILE A 135 -19.29 5.51 15.44
N ILE A 136 -19.38 6.63 16.15
CA ILE A 136 -18.86 7.92 15.68
C ILE A 136 -17.34 7.82 15.49
N SER A 137 -16.63 7.18 16.41
CA SER A 137 -15.19 6.95 16.28
C SER A 137 -14.86 6.04 15.09
N LEU A 138 -15.67 5.02 14.82
CA LEU A 138 -15.50 4.11 13.68
C LEU A 138 -15.60 4.87 12.37
N PHE A 139 -16.54 5.83 12.21
CA PHE A 139 -16.57 6.66 11.01
C PHE A 139 -15.24 7.39 10.77
N PHE A 140 -14.67 7.98 11.82
CA PHE A 140 -13.39 8.68 11.73
C PHE A 140 -12.23 7.72 11.40
N TRP A 141 -12.11 6.61 12.13
CA TRP A 141 -11.01 5.67 11.96
C TRP A 141 -11.09 4.88 10.66
N VAL A 142 -12.29 4.49 10.22
CA VAL A 142 -12.54 3.87 8.92
C VAL A 142 -12.22 4.84 7.79
N PHE A 143 -12.64 6.11 7.92
CA PHE A 143 -12.27 7.14 6.96
C PHE A 143 -10.75 7.27 6.85
N LEU A 144 -10.04 7.35 7.98
CA LEU A 144 -8.58 7.46 8.00
C LEU A 144 -7.90 6.21 7.41
N PHE A 145 -8.39 5.01 7.73
CA PHE A 145 -7.92 3.73 7.19
C PHE A 145 -8.09 3.65 5.67
N SER A 146 -9.23 4.10 5.17
CA SER A 146 -9.57 4.09 3.74
C SER A 146 -8.83 5.16 2.96
N PHE A 147 -8.74 6.37 3.50
CA PHE A 147 -7.98 7.49 2.93
C PHE A 147 -6.50 7.12 2.77
N SER A 148 -5.88 6.63 3.85
CA SER A 148 -4.50 6.16 3.82
C SER A 148 -4.30 4.94 2.91
N GLY A 149 -5.35 4.16 2.72
CA GLY A 149 -5.39 3.04 1.79
C GLY A 149 -5.28 3.42 0.33
N GLY A 150 -6.06 4.42 -0.10
CA GLY A 150 -5.93 4.94 -1.46
C GLY A 150 -4.53 5.52 -1.71
N PHE A 151 -4.04 6.29 -0.72
CA PHE A 151 -2.70 6.86 -0.76
C PHE A 151 -1.59 5.82 -0.90
N ALA A 152 -1.58 4.82 -0.01
CA ALA A 152 -0.58 3.75 -0.02
C ALA A 152 -0.69 2.87 -1.27
N GLY A 153 -1.91 2.57 -1.74
CA GLY A 153 -2.16 1.69 -2.88
C GLY A 153 -1.54 2.20 -4.18
N ILE A 154 -1.65 3.49 -4.45
CA ILE A 154 -1.06 4.11 -5.65
C ILE A 154 0.46 4.08 -5.59
N VAL A 155 1.03 4.46 -4.45
CA VAL A 155 2.49 4.42 -4.30
C VAL A 155 3.01 2.98 -4.42
N TYR A 156 2.29 2.03 -3.83
CA TYR A 156 2.66 0.63 -3.85
C TYR A 156 2.69 0.05 -5.28
N THR A 157 1.67 0.34 -6.08
CA THR A 157 1.61 -0.09 -7.49
C THR A 157 2.66 0.60 -8.36
N ASP A 158 2.92 1.89 -8.12
CA ASP A 158 4.01 2.65 -8.77
C ASP A 158 5.39 2.07 -8.44
N LEU A 159 5.65 1.70 -7.19
CA LEU A 159 6.91 1.07 -6.78
C LEU A 159 7.12 -0.29 -7.45
N ILE A 160 6.09 -1.15 -7.51
CA ILE A 160 6.17 -2.40 -8.30
C ILE A 160 6.52 -2.09 -9.76
N GLY A 161 5.89 -1.05 -10.33
CA GLY A 161 6.14 -0.60 -11.69
C GLY A 161 7.58 -0.17 -11.95
N LYS A 162 8.22 0.46 -10.96
CA LYS A 162 9.63 0.91 -11.01
C LYS A 162 10.63 -0.23 -10.88
N PHE A 163 10.36 -1.17 -9.96
CA PHE A 163 11.31 -2.24 -9.67
C PHE A 163 11.23 -3.39 -10.67
N LEU A 164 10.07 -3.63 -11.29
CA LEU A 164 9.85 -4.79 -12.15
C LEU A 164 9.47 -4.42 -13.58
N LYS A 165 10.09 -5.14 -14.52
CA LYS A 165 9.76 -5.07 -15.95
C LYS A 165 8.35 -5.63 -16.21
N LYS A 166 7.70 -5.17 -17.28
CA LYS A 166 6.30 -5.52 -17.62
C LYS A 166 6.02 -7.03 -17.57
N GLY A 167 6.93 -7.86 -18.11
CA GLY A 167 6.77 -9.33 -18.13
C GLY A 167 6.96 -10.04 -16.79
N GLU A 168 7.54 -9.39 -15.79
CA GLU A 168 7.86 -10.00 -14.48
C GLU A 168 6.78 -9.74 -13.42
N ARG A 169 5.93 -8.73 -13.66
CA ARG A 169 4.89 -8.30 -12.72
C ARG A 169 3.86 -9.40 -12.47
N GLY A 170 3.45 -10.13 -13.50
CA GLY A 170 2.47 -11.22 -13.39
C GLY A 170 2.90 -12.30 -12.39
N SER A 171 4.16 -12.73 -12.46
CA SER A 171 4.74 -13.69 -11.50
C SER A 171 4.74 -13.14 -10.07
N LEU A 172 5.09 -11.87 -9.85
CA LEU A 172 5.02 -11.27 -8.51
C LEU A 172 3.57 -11.25 -7.99
N TYR A 173 2.60 -10.85 -8.82
CA TYR A 173 1.20 -10.81 -8.41
C TYR A 173 0.66 -12.21 -8.08
N ALA A 174 1.03 -13.24 -8.86
CA ALA A 174 0.67 -14.62 -8.57
C ALA A 174 1.26 -15.10 -7.23
N SER A 175 2.57 -14.90 -7.01
CA SER A 175 3.20 -15.26 -5.73
C SER A 175 2.59 -14.50 -4.57
N LYS A 176 2.38 -13.19 -4.71
CA LYS A 176 1.72 -12.39 -3.68
C LYS A 176 0.31 -12.91 -3.37
N GLN A 177 -0.48 -13.24 -4.38
CA GLN A 177 -1.84 -13.75 -4.17
C GLN A 177 -1.79 -15.07 -3.40
N PHE A 178 -0.90 -15.99 -3.77
CA PHE A 178 -0.70 -17.25 -3.07
C PHE A 178 -0.36 -17.04 -1.58
N PHE A 179 0.65 -16.21 -1.27
CA PHE A 179 1.01 -15.91 0.11
C PHE A 179 -0.06 -15.10 0.84
N SER A 180 -0.79 -14.21 0.15
CA SER A 180 -1.90 -13.47 0.77
C SER A 180 -3.03 -14.41 1.16
N SER A 181 -3.38 -15.40 0.33
CA SER A 181 -4.38 -16.41 0.68
C SER A 181 -3.97 -17.22 1.92
N ILE A 182 -2.70 -17.61 2.01
CA ILE A 182 -2.17 -18.27 3.23
C ILE A 182 -2.28 -17.33 4.43
N GLY A 183 -1.92 -16.05 4.26
CA GLY A 183 -2.04 -15.04 5.32
C GLY A 183 -3.48 -14.86 5.80
N PHE A 184 -4.45 -14.80 4.89
CA PHE A 184 -5.87 -14.74 5.23
C PHE A 184 -6.33 -15.97 6.03
N LEU A 185 -5.92 -17.17 5.62
CA LEU A 185 -6.24 -18.42 6.31
C LEU A 185 -5.66 -18.43 7.73
N ILE A 186 -4.38 -18.07 7.89
CA ILE A 186 -3.74 -17.93 9.21
C ILE A 186 -4.47 -16.89 10.06
N GLY A 187 -4.80 -15.75 9.47
CA GLY A 187 -5.53 -14.68 10.13
C GLY A 187 -6.91 -15.14 10.62
N GLY A 188 -7.63 -15.94 9.83
CA GLY A 188 -8.89 -16.59 10.23
C GLY A 188 -8.73 -17.51 11.44
N PHE A 189 -7.68 -18.33 11.48
CA PHE A 189 -7.37 -19.16 12.65
C PHE A 189 -7.03 -18.33 13.89
N ILE A 190 -6.28 -17.23 13.74
CA ILE A 190 -5.98 -16.31 14.85
C ILE A 190 -7.27 -15.72 15.42
N ILE A 191 -8.19 -15.29 14.56
CA ILE A 191 -9.50 -14.75 14.98
C ILE A 191 -10.33 -15.82 15.68
N ALA A 192 -10.45 -17.01 15.09
CA ALA A 192 -11.18 -18.12 15.67
C ALA A 192 -10.61 -18.51 17.05
N PHE A 193 -9.28 -18.50 17.19
CA PHE A 193 -8.64 -18.70 18.48
C PHE A 193 -8.97 -17.58 19.46
N ALA A 194 -8.82 -16.31 19.04
CA ALA A 194 -9.12 -15.15 19.88
C ALA A 194 -10.57 -15.11 20.40
N PHE A 195 -11.52 -15.59 19.61
CA PHE A 195 -12.94 -15.63 19.97
C PHE A 195 -13.33 -16.83 20.84
N ASN A 196 -12.56 -17.92 20.82
CA ASN A 196 -12.83 -19.13 21.60
C ASN A 196 -12.19 -19.12 23.01
N ILE A 197 -11.45 -18.07 23.37
CA ILE A 197 -10.88 -17.95 24.71
C ILE A 197 -12.02 -17.66 25.69
N SER A 198 -12.29 -18.60 26.60
CA SER A 198 -13.43 -18.57 27.53
C SER A 198 -13.52 -17.30 28.39
N ASN A 199 -12.40 -16.64 28.68
CA ASN A 199 -12.35 -15.40 29.47
C ASN A 199 -12.40 -14.10 28.64
N ILE A 200 -12.48 -14.17 27.31
CA ILE A 200 -12.47 -12.99 26.44
C ILE A 200 -13.82 -12.87 25.73
N SER A 201 -14.71 -12.09 26.33
CA SER A 201 -16.02 -11.77 25.74
C SER A 201 -16.01 -10.41 25.05
N TYR A 202 -17.12 -10.10 24.39
CA TYR A 202 -17.39 -8.74 23.90
C TYR A 202 -17.22 -7.71 25.03
N PRO A 203 -16.52 -6.58 24.80
CA PRO A 203 -15.95 -6.08 23.55
C PRO A 203 -14.45 -6.41 23.39
N THR A 204 -13.85 -7.06 24.37
CA THR A 204 -12.41 -7.31 24.46
C THR A 204 -11.91 -8.21 23.34
N ASN A 205 -12.70 -9.19 22.88
CA ASN A 205 -12.35 -10.06 21.74
C ASN A 205 -12.13 -9.25 20.45
N TYR A 206 -13.05 -8.34 20.10
CA TYR A 206 -12.92 -7.47 18.93
C TYR A 206 -11.77 -6.48 19.08
N ALA A 207 -11.64 -5.86 20.25
CA ALA A 207 -10.54 -4.93 20.52
C ALA A 207 -9.17 -5.62 20.38
N LEU A 208 -9.03 -6.85 20.88
CA LEU A 208 -7.82 -7.65 20.76
C LEU A 208 -7.50 -7.98 19.30
N VAL A 209 -8.49 -8.41 18.52
CA VAL A 209 -8.31 -8.71 17.09
C VAL A 209 -7.90 -7.45 16.30
N LEU A 210 -8.53 -6.31 16.56
CA LEU A 210 -8.16 -5.03 15.96
C LEU A 210 -6.74 -4.60 16.37
N PHE A 211 -6.36 -4.81 17.63
CA PHE A 211 -5.01 -4.53 18.13
C PHE A 211 -3.95 -5.44 17.48
N MET A 212 -4.26 -6.73 17.26
CA MET A 212 -3.40 -7.62 16.48
C MET A 212 -3.23 -7.11 15.03
N GLY A 213 -4.28 -6.52 14.44
CA GLY A 213 -4.18 -5.84 13.14
C GLY A 213 -3.19 -4.66 13.16
N PHE A 214 -3.20 -3.84 14.22
CA PHE A 214 -2.20 -2.78 14.39
C PHE A 214 -0.77 -3.33 14.38
N ILE A 215 -0.50 -4.37 15.17
CA ILE A 215 0.81 -5.04 15.21
C ILE A 215 1.17 -5.61 13.84
N GLY A 216 0.22 -6.27 13.18
CA GLY A 216 0.39 -6.86 11.85
C GLY A 216 0.84 -5.83 10.80
N LEU A 217 0.26 -4.63 10.81
CA LEU A 217 0.66 -3.54 9.91
C LEU A 217 2.03 -2.95 10.25
N LEU A 218 2.38 -2.84 11.53
CA LEU A 218 3.72 -2.41 11.92
C LEU A 218 4.78 -3.39 11.39
N ILE A 219 4.55 -4.69 11.56
CA ILE A 219 5.42 -5.74 11.00
C ILE A 219 5.45 -5.69 9.47
N ALA A 220 4.31 -5.47 8.82
CA ALA A 220 4.21 -5.32 7.37
C ALA A 220 4.97 -4.09 6.84
N SER A 221 5.03 -3.01 7.62
CA SER A 221 5.74 -1.78 7.26
C SER A 221 7.27 -1.96 7.33
N GLY A 222 7.75 -2.82 8.24
CA GLY A 222 9.17 -3.02 8.51
C GLY A 222 9.99 -3.40 7.28
N ALA A 223 9.45 -4.27 6.41
CA ALA A 223 10.16 -4.69 5.20
C ALA A 223 10.40 -3.55 4.21
N PHE A 224 9.55 -2.53 4.19
CA PHE A 224 9.74 -1.36 3.34
C PHE A 224 10.80 -0.41 3.84
N TRP A 225 11.19 -0.42 5.12
CA TRP A 225 12.33 0.40 5.55
C TRP A 225 13.62 0.00 4.85
N CYS A 226 13.81 -1.29 4.57
CA CYS A 226 15.00 -1.83 3.91
C CYS A 226 15.06 -1.54 2.39
N ILE A 227 13.99 -1.06 1.76
CA ILE A 227 13.97 -0.83 0.31
C ILE A 227 14.63 0.51 -0.07
N LYS A 228 15.59 0.52 -0.99
CA LYS A 228 16.12 1.76 -1.58
C LYS A 228 15.35 2.06 -2.87
N GLU A 229 14.61 3.16 -2.90
CA GLU A 229 13.77 3.54 -4.04
C GLU A 229 14.62 4.16 -5.18
N PRO A 230 14.51 3.67 -6.43
CA PRO A 230 15.10 4.32 -7.59
C PRO A 230 14.30 5.58 -7.98
N PRO A 231 14.95 6.65 -8.47
CA PRO A 231 14.28 7.91 -8.78
C PRO A 231 13.24 7.76 -9.90
N SER A 232 12.07 8.39 -9.73
CA SER A 232 11.02 8.44 -10.75
C SER A 232 11.41 9.36 -11.91
N LYS A 233 10.98 9.02 -13.14
CA LYS A 233 10.89 10.01 -14.23
C LYS A 233 9.75 10.97 -13.86
N ILE A 234 10.05 12.25 -13.71
CA ILE A 234 9.07 13.26 -13.33
C ILE A 234 8.23 13.57 -14.57
N GLU A 235 6.93 13.32 -14.53
CA GLU A 235 6.01 13.81 -15.56
C GLU A 235 5.75 15.30 -15.35
N LYS A 236 5.62 16.06 -16.44
CA LYS A 236 5.34 17.51 -16.35
C LYS A 236 4.03 17.72 -15.57
N TYR A 237 4.08 18.55 -14.53
CA TYR A 237 2.91 18.90 -13.74
C TYR A 237 1.81 19.49 -14.64
N VAL A 238 0.64 18.86 -14.63
CA VAL A 238 -0.58 19.37 -15.27
C VAL A 238 -1.55 19.73 -14.15
N SER A 239 -2.50 20.63 -14.35
CA SER A 239 -3.51 20.95 -13.32
C SER A 239 -4.57 19.83 -13.20
N PHE A 240 -5.12 19.61 -12.01
CA PHE A 240 -6.06 18.52 -11.70
C PHE A 240 -7.30 18.53 -12.61
N PHE A 241 -7.87 19.70 -12.87
CA PHE A 241 -9.05 19.82 -13.76
C PHE A 241 -8.73 19.48 -15.22
N VAL A 242 -7.52 19.79 -15.69
CA VAL A 242 -7.06 19.43 -17.04
C VAL A 242 -6.82 17.92 -17.13
N PHE A 243 -6.34 17.30 -16.05
CA PHE A 243 -6.20 15.85 -15.96
C PHE A 243 -7.55 15.13 -16.00
N VAL A 244 -8.53 15.58 -15.20
CA VAL A 244 -9.89 14.98 -15.17
C VAL A 244 -10.56 15.10 -16.54
N LYS A 245 -10.42 16.23 -17.23
CA LYS A 245 -10.99 16.44 -18.57
C LYS A 245 -10.39 15.50 -19.64
N LYS A 246 -9.18 14.96 -19.42
CA LYS A 246 -8.50 14.02 -20.34
C LYS A 246 -8.82 12.55 -20.08
N ILE A 247 -9.44 12.20 -18.95
CA ILE A 247 -9.79 10.81 -18.62
C ILE A 247 -10.67 10.14 -19.71
N PRO A 248 -11.71 10.80 -20.28
CA PRO A 248 -12.54 10.18 -21.31
C PRO A 248 -11.78 9.85 -22.61
N GLU A 249 -10.71 10.59 -22.89
CA GLU A 249 -9.90 10.43 -24.10
C GLU A 249 -8.92 9.26 -23.96
N ILE A 250 -8.36 9.05 -22.77
CA ILE A 250 -7.46 7.93 -22.45
C ILE A 250 -8.20 6.60 -22.41
N LEU A 251 -9.47 6.59 -21.97
CA LEU A 251 -10.29 5.37 -21.89
C LEU A 251 -10.76 4.86 -23.27
N LYS A 252 -10.59 5.65 -24.35
CA LYS A 252 -10.93 5.24 -25.71
C LYS A 252 -9.79 4.56 -26.49
N SER A 253 -8.55 4.54 -25.96
CA SER A 253 -7.40 3.86 -26.60
C SER A 253 -7.11 2.51 -25.97
#